data_AF-A0AAW2KH19-F1
#
_entry.id   AF-A0AAW2KH19-F1
#
_cell.length_a   1.000
_cell.length_b   1.000
_cell.length_c   1.000
_cell.angle_alpha   90.00
_cell.angle_beta   90.00
_cell.angle_gamma   90.00
#
_symmetry.space_group_name_H-M   'P 1'
#
loop_
_entity.id
_entity.type
_entity.pdbx_description
1 polymer ?
#
loop_
_entity_poly.entity_id
_entity_poly.type
_entity_poly.pdbx_seq_one_letter_code
_entity_poly.pdbx_strand_id
1 'polypeptide(L)'
;MGFSLASSSSLWYCYHNKSPASKGLRKTVYVDGHQKLTVKLKIPGLCTSKSRRSCCCKLEGIDFEERTSPTEVKKEIEQCYELIQRLGRGVVYLGSARLGPNHPHYAQAFELGKEIANLLNCTSWSGAGPGLMDAVTKGALEAGKPVGGFKISKEAGEWTATNFHPYLPLQNYLTCRFFSARKHGLVDAAVRATSSDKTAVVALPGGIGTLDEAFEILALIQLERIGSLHPVPFLLMNYDSFYSKLLEFVDDCESWGTVSNGEVASLWKVCNTNAEALTYLEEFYAGEASCNFS
;
A
#
# COMPACT_ATOMS: atom_id res chain seq x y z
N MET A 1 -4.11 28.50 -40.39
CA MET A 1 -4.29 29.77 -39.66
C MET A 1 -4.91 29.39 -38.31
N GLY A 2 -4.12 29.21 -37.24
CA GLY A 2 -3.86 30.21 -36.17
C GLY A 2 -5.16 30.52 -35.40
N PHE A 3 -5.35 30.23 -34.10
CA PHE A 3 -4.72 30.83 -32.90
C PHE A 3 -5.03 29.93 -31.65
N SER A 4 -4.04 29.58 -30.83
CA SER A 4 -3.60 30.18 -29.55
C SER A 4 -4.49 29.86 -28.31
N LEU A 5 -3.97 29.02 -27.41
CA LEU A 5 -4.41 28.86 -26.02
C LEU A 5 -3.56 29.79 -25.15
N ALA A 6 -4.16 30.86 -24.62
CA ALA A 6 -3.53 31.71 -23.62
C ALA A 6 -3.75 31.12 -22.23
N SER A 7 -2.66 30.88 -21.50
CA SER A 7 -2.67 30.66 -20.06
C SER A 7 -3.03 31.97 -19.36
N SER A 8 -3.95 31.92 -18.40
CA SER A 8 -4.18 33.05 -17.48
C SER A 8 -3.72 32.65 -16.10
N SER A 9 -2.59 33.22 -15.69
CA SER A 9 -2.10 33.22 -14.32
C SER A 9 -2.98 34.16 -13.48
N SER A 10 -3.78 33.60 -12.58
CA SER A 10 -4.55 34.41 -11.62
C SER A 10 -3.62 34.87 -10.48
N LEU A 11 -3.12 36.11 -10.56
CA LEU A 11 -2.53 36.81 -9.42
C LEU A 11 -3.61 37.06 -8.36
N TRP A 12 -3.36 36.64 -7.12
CA TRP A 12 -4.21 36.94 -5.98
C TRP A 12 -3.73 38.23 -5.29
N TYR A 13 -4.54 39.28 -5.37
CA TYR A 13 -4.40 40.46 -4.51
C TYR A 13 -5.39 40.35 -3.34
N CYS A 14 -4.89 40.39 -2.09
CA CYS A 14 -5.73 40.54 -0.90
C CYS A 14 -5.83 42.02 -0.52
N TYR A 15 -7.04 42.58 -0.59
CA TYR A 15 -7.37 43.85 0.02
C TYR A 15 -7.73 43.66 1.50
N HIS A 16 -7.03 44.37 2.39
CA HIS A 16 -7.40 44.50 3.80
C HIS A 16 -8.27 45.73 3.99
N ASN A 17 -9.57 45.54 4.27
CA ASN A 17 -10.41 46.60 4.82
C ASN A 17 -10.43 46.48 6.35
N LYS A 18 -9.99 47.55 7.04
CA LYS A 18 -10.05 47.67 8.51
C LYS A 18 -11.43 48.15 8.95
N SER A 19 -12.12 47.37 9.78
CA SER A 19 -13.03 47.93 10.81
C SER A 19 -13.28 46.91 11.94
N PRO A 20 -13.44 47.32 13.22
CA PRO A 20 -13.38 46.43 14.36
C PRO A 20 -14.77 46.15 14.96
N ALA A 21 -15.30 44.92 14.86
CA ALA A 21 -16.26 44.35 15.82
C ALA A 21 -16.58 42.87 15.53
N SER A 22 -16.52 42.03 16.57
CA SER A 22 -16.89 40.60 16.64
C SER A 22 -16.04 39.62 15.81
N LYS A 23 -15.14 38.89 16.48
CA LYS A 23 -14.37 37.78 15.89
C LYS A 23 -15.26 36.55 15.73
N GLY A 24 -15.84 36.40 14.54
CA GLY A 24 -16.30 35.11 14.03
C GLY A 24 -15.69 34.89 12.65
N LEU A 25 -14.91 33.82 12.45
CA LEU A 25 -14.45 33.45 11.12
C LEU A 25 -15.66 32.92 10.33
N ARG A 26 -16.00 33.60 9.23
CA ARG A 26 -16.86 33.04 8.19
C ARG A 26 -15.97 32.69 7.01
N LYS A 27 -16.00 31.42 6.59
CA LYS A 27 -15.38 30.99 5.35
C LYS A 27 -16.50 30.69 4.36
N THR A 28 -16.45 31.38 3.23
CA THR A 28 -17.36 31.17 2.10
C THR A 28 -16.61 30.36 1.07
N VAL A 29 -17.18 29.22 0.66
CA VAL A 29 -16.61 28.36 -0.38
C VAL A 29 -17.45 28.52 -1.65
N TYR A 30 -16.77 28.74 -2.77
CA TYR A 30 -17.37 28.81 -4.11
C TYR A 30 -16.96 27.55 -4.88
N VAL A 31 -17.92 26.91 -5.55
CA VAL A 31 -17.68 25.80 -6.48
C VAL A 31 -18.46 26.12 -7.74
N ASP A 32 -17.81 26.07 -8.90
CA ASP A 32 -18.37 26.39 -10.23
C ASP A 32 -19.18 27.70 -10.29
N GLY A 33 -18.62 28.78 -9.72
CA GLY A 33 -19.18 30.13 -9.84
C GLY A 33 -20.46 30.40 -9.04
N HIS A 34 -21.05 29.41 -8.36
CA HIS A 34 -22.25 29.60 -7.55
C HIS A 34 -21.98 29.33 -6.05
N GLN A 35 -22.37 30.29 -5.21
CA GLN A 35 -22.15 30.30 -3.76
C GLN A 35 -23.15 29.34 -3.08
N LYS A 36 -22.70 28.34 -2.33
CA LYS A 36 -23.63 27.41 -1.65
C LYS A 36 -23.46 27.19 -0.14
N LEU A 37 -22.33 27.51 0.49
CA LEU A 37 -22.14 27.21 1.93
C LEU A 37 -21.38 28.30 2.70
N THR A 38 -22.00 28.77 3.79
CA THR A 38 -21.37 29.60 4.82
C THR A 38 -21.26 28.78 6.11
N VAL A 39 -20.05 28.39 6.51
CA VAL A 39 -19.82 27.69 7.77
C VAL A 39 -19.33 28.68 8.83
N LYS A 40 -20.01 28.74 9.97
CA LYS A 40 -19.60 29.51 11.16
C LYS A 40 -18.96 28.57 12.17
N LEU A 41 -17.71 28.80 12.51
CA LEU A 41 -17.02 28.09 13.60
C LEU A 41 -16.94 28.99 14.84
N LYS A 42 -17.41 28.47 16.00
CA LYS A 42 -17.20 29.06 17.32
C LYS A 42 -16.07 28.28 18.03
N ILE A 43 -15.04 28.98 18.48
CA ILE A 43 -13.95 28.41 19.29
C ILE A 43 -14.07 29.00 20.70
N PRO A 44 -14.25 28.20 21.78
CA PRO A 44 -14.25 28.70 23.13
C PRO A 44 -12.83 28.77 23.73
N GLY A 45 -12.48 29.94 24.25
CA GLY A 45 -11.50 30.16 25.34
C GLY A 45 -10.01 30.00 25.00
N LEU A 46 -9.25 31.10 25.01
CA LEU A 46 -7.89 31.07 25.57
C LEU A 46 -7.43 32.45 26.06
N CYS A 47 -6.85 32.41 27.26
CA CYS A 47 -6.29 33.49 28.06
C CYS A 47 -5.19 34.31 27.37
N THR A 48 -5.04 35.52 27.88
CA THR A 48 -3.99 36.49 27.56
C THR A 48 -2.64 36.12 28.17
N SER A 49 -1.64 35.79 27.35
CA SER A 49 -0.24 36.17 27.64
C SER A 49 0.61 36.16 26.38
N LYS A 50 1.54 37.11 26.30
CA LYS A 50 2.37 37.42 25.13
C LYS A 50 3.49 36.38 24.96
N SER A 51 3.43 35.59 23.90
CA SER A 51 4.60 34.98 23.26
C SER A 51 4.21 34.58 21.84
N ARG A 52 4.75 35.28 20.84
CA ARG A 52 4.55 34.96 19.43
C ARG A 52 5.37 33.72 19.07
N ARG A 53 4.80 32.53 19.28
CA ARG A 53 5.09 31.37 18.45
C ARG A 53 3.81 31.01 17.72
N SER A 54 3.75 31.39 16.44
CA SER A 54 2.71 30.93 15.54
C SER A 54 2.96 29.43 15.33
N CYS A 55 2.22 28.59 16.04
CA CYS A 55 2.07 27.19 15.65
C CYS A 55 1.12 27.19 14.45
N CYS A 56 1.69 27.35 13.27
CA CYS A 56 0.95 27.22 12.03
C CYS A 56 0.90 25.72 11.72
N CYS A 57 -0.14 25.04 12.20
CA CYS A 57 -0.46 23.71 11.70
C CYS A 57 -0.91 23.89 10.25
N LYS A 58 0.05 23.85 9.32
CA LYS A 58 -0.27 23.75 7.90
C LYS A 58 -1.01 22.42 7.72
N LEU A 59 -2.30 22.50 7.40
CA LEU A 59 -2.95 21.45 6.65
C LEU A 59 -2.30 21.49 5.27
N GLU A 60 -1.23 20.71 5.09
CA GLU A 60 -0.65 20.45 3.79
C GLU A 60 -1.69 19.68 2.99
N GLY A 61 -2.40 20.40 2.11
CA GLY A 61 -3.17 19.76 1.06
C GLY A 61 -2.21 18.91 0.23
N ILE A 62 -2.63 17.70 -0.11
CA ILE A 62 -1.86 16.81 -0.97
C ILE A 62 -1.97 17.40 -2.38
N ASP A 63 -1.04 18.27 -2.72
CA ASP A 63 -0.84 18.67 -4.09
C ASP A 63 -0.24 17.46 -4.81
N PHE A 64 -0.91 16.97 -5.85
CA PHE A 64 -0.24 16.12 -6.84
C PHE A 64 0.71 17.04 -7.61
N GLU A 65 1.81 17.41 -6.96
CA GLU A 65 2.90 18.10 -7.65
C GLU A 65 3.31 17.23 -8.84
N GLU A 66 3.35 17.83 -10.03
CA GLU A 66 3.81 17.15 -11.24
C GLU A 66 5.21 16.56 -10.99
N ARG A 67 5.52 15.43 -11.64
CA ARG A 67 6.89 14.89 -11.62
C ARG A 67 7.84 15.96 -12.16
N THR A 68 8.64 16.55 -11.29
CA THR A 68 9.55 17.62 -11.68
C THR A 68 10.91 17.07 -12.11
N SER A 69 11.34 15.93 -11.55
CA SER A 69 12.62 15.32 -11.88
C SER A 69 12.70 13.81 -11.61
N PRO A 70 13.41 13.03 -12.44
CA PRO A 70 13.69 11.61 -12.16
C PRO A 70 14.46 11.40 -10.84
N THR A 71 15.21 12.40 -10.37
CA THR A 71 15.96 12.35 -9.11
C THR A 71 15.03 12.17 -7.90
N GLU A 72 13.82 12.71 -7.96
CA GLU A 72 12.86 12.58 -6.87
C GLU A 72 12.37 11.13 -6.73
N VAL A 73 12.09 10.47 -7.85
CA VAL A 73 11.69 9.06 -7.88
C VAL A 73 12.82 8.18 -7.38
N LYS A 74 14.06 8.46 -7.83
CA LYS A 74 15.26 7.76 -7.36
C LYS A 74 15.40 7.86 -5.85
N LYS A 75 15.28 9.06 -5.29
CA LYS A 75 15.38 9.30 -3.84
C LYS A 75 14.32 8.54 -3.06
N GLU A 76 13.08 8.48 -3.57
CA GLU A 76 12.00 7.75 -2.90
C GLU A 76 12.22 6.23 -2.95
N ILE A 77 12.80 5.70 -4.04
CA ILE A 77 13.25 4.31 -4.12
C ILE A 77 14.38 4.03 -3.11
N GLU A 78 15.36 4.93 -2.99
CA GLU A 78 16.43 4.83 -1.98
C GLU A 78 15.84 4.76 -0.56
N GLN A 79 14.83 5.58 -0.25
CA GLN A 79 14.12 5.53 1.04
C GLN A 79 13.35 4.22 1.27
N CYS A 80 12.81 3.62 0.20
CA CYS A 80 12.18 2.30 0.31
C CYS A 80 13.22 1.25 0.72
N TYR A 81 14.39 1.23 0.08
CA TYR A 81 15.49 0.34 0.43
C TYR A 81 15.97 0.53 1.87
N GLU A 82 16.13 1.77 2.34
CA GLU A 82 16.53 2.06 3.72
C GLU A 82 15.52 1.52 4.74
N LEU A 83 14.21 1.64 4.45
CA LEU A 83 13.15 1.10 5.29
C LEU A 83 13.21 -0.44 5.33
N ILE A 84 13.41 -1.09 4.17
CA ILE A 84 13.51 -2.55 4.06
C ILE A 84 14.76 -3.08 4.76
N GLN A 85 15.92 -2.43 4.60
CA GLN A 85 17.13 -2.81 5.30
C GLN A 85 16.98 -2.71 6.82
N ARG A 86 16.23 -1.71 7.30
CA ARG A 86 15.97 -1.53 8.74
C ARG A 86 15.01 -2.60 9.29
N LEU A 87 13.91 -2.88 8.59
CA LEU A 87 12.88 -3.78 9.09
C LEU A 87 13.09 -5.24 8.69
N GLY A 88 13.94 -5.50 7.70
CA GLY A 88 14.10 -6.82 7.09
C GLY A 88 13.02 -7.13 6.05
N ARG A 89 13.39 -7.97 5.08
CA ARG A 89 12.45 -8.54 4.12
C ARG A 89 11.53 -9.56 4.79
N GLY A 90 10.42 -9.89 4.15
CA GLY A 90 9.48 -10.85 4.70
C GLY A 90 8.27 -11.06 3.82
N VAL A 91 7.08 -11.16 4.41
CA VAL A 91 5.85 -11.45 3.68
C VAL A 91 5.18 -10.18 3.22
N VAL A 92 4.93 -10.07 1.92
CA VAL A 92 4.21 -8.96 1.31
C VAL A 92 2.77 -9.38 1.07
N TYR A 93 1.84 -8.66 1.70
CA TYR A 93 0.41 -8.88 1.59
C TYR A 93 -0.22 -7.83 0.68
N LEU A 94 -0.92 -8.30 -0.35
CA LEU A 94 -1.69 -7.49 -1.28
C LEU A 94 -3.16 -7.77 -1.04
N GLY A 95 -4.03 -6.76 -1.03
CA GLY A 95 -5.45 -7.02 -0.79
C GLY A 95 -6.34 -5.80 -0.87
N SER A 96 -7.65 -6.02 -0.83
CA SER A 96 -8.64 -4.95 -0.96
C SER A 96 -8.55 -3.92 0.17
N ALA A 97 -8.46 -2.64 -0.21
CA ALA A 97 -8.63 -1.51 0.69
C ALA A 97 -10.10 -1.31 1.15
N ARG A 98 -11.06 -2.03 0.57
CA ARG A 98 -12.50 -1.80 0.77
C ARG A 98 -13.19 -2.85 1.64
N LEU A 99 -12.57 -4.01 1.85
CA LEU A 99 -13.12 -5.07 2.69
C LEU A 99 -12.73 -4.81 4.16
N GLY A 100 -13.56 -4.04 4.86
CA GLY A 100 -13.33 -3.64 6.25
C GLY A 100 -13.70 -4.70 7.30
N PRO A 101 -13.63 -4.36 8.61
CA PRO A 101 -13.77 -5.31 9.72
C PRO A 101 -15.05 -6.15 9.77
N ASN A 102 -16.13 -5.68 9.13
CA ASN A 102 -17.40 -6.41 9.09
C ASN A 102 -17.46 -7.46 7.98
N HIS A 103 -16.46 -7.54 7.10
CA HIS A 103 -16.39 -8.53 6.04
C HIS A 103 -15.68 -9.80 6.52
N PRO A 104 -16.18 -11.03 6.22
CA PRO A 104 -15.55 -12.28 6.68
C PRO A 104 -14.07 -12.39 6.32
N HIS A 105 -13.70 -11.95 5.11
CA HIS A 105 -12.31 -11.99 4.64
C HIS A 105 -11.36 -11.12 5.47
N TYR A 106 -11.86 -10.09 6.17
CA TYR A 106 -11.03 -9.30 7.08
C TYR A 106 -10.57 -10.15 8.26
N ALA A 107 -11.46 -10.91 8.89
CA ALA A 107 -11.09 -11.81 9.98
C ALA A 107 -10.15 -12.93 9.50
N GLN A 108 -10.41 -13.50 8.32
CA GLN A 108 -9.52 -14.52 7.74
C GLN A 108 -8.12 -13.96 7.45
N ALA A 109 -8.03 -12.76 6.87
CA ALA A 109 -6.75 -12.09 6.59
C ALA A 109 -6.00 -11.70 7.87
N PHE A 110 -6.72 -11.30 8.92
CA PHE A 110 -6.14 -11.02 10.23
C PHE A 110 -5.46 -12.27 10.81
N GLU A 111 -6.17 -13.39 10.87
CA GLU A 111 -5.59 -14.64 11.37
C GLU A 111 -4.45 -15.12 10.47
N LEU A 112 -4.61 -15.05 9.15
CA LEU A 112 -3.55 -15.43 8.21
C LEU A 112 -2.26 -14.64 8.47
N GLY A 113 -2.37 -13.32 8.62
CA GLY A 113 -1.23 -12.45 8.90
C GLY A 113 -0.53 -12.81 10.21
N LYS A 114 -1.31 -13.13 11.25
CA LYS A 114 -0.79 -13.57 12.56
C LYS A 114 -0.10 -14.94 12.46
N GLU A 115 -0.72 -15.91 11.80
CA GLU A 115 -0.22 -17.28 11.66
C GLU A 115 1.08 -17.30 10.84
N ILE A 116 1.10 -16.64 9.68
CA ILE A 116 2.30 -16.56 8.83
C ILE A 116 3.43 -15.81 9.54
N ALA A 117 3.13 -14.73 10.25
CA ALA A 117 4.16 -13.98 10.99
C ALA A 117 4.80 -14.84 12.10
N ASN A 118 4.04 -15.69 12.77
CA ASN A 118 4.57 -16.67 13.71
C ASN A 118 5.39 -17.77 13.03
N LEU A 119 4.88 -18.30 11.91
CA LEU A 119 5.52 -19.38 11.17
C LEU A 119 6.88 -18.98 10.58
N LEU A 120 6.94 -17.86 9.87
CA LEU A 120 8.13 -17.44 9.13
C LEU A 120 9.08 -16.55 9.94
N ASN A 121 8.59 -15.99 11.05
CA ASN A 121 9.37 -15.11 11.92
C ASN A 121 10.07 -13.97 11.17
N CYS A 122 9.38 -13.36 10.21
CA CYS A 122 9.86 -12.26 9.39
C CYS A 122 8.90 -11.07 9.42
N THR A 123 9.27 -9.99 8.73
CA THR A 123 8.47 -8.76 8.70
C THR A 123 7.26 -8.90 7.80
N SER A 124 6.10 -8.44 8.28
CA SER A 124 4.88 -8.37 7.46
C SER A 124 4.77 -7.00 6.80
N TRP A 125 4.72 -6.98 5.46
CA TRP A 125 4.67 -5.81 4.62
C TRP A 125 3.30 -5.67 3.95
N SER A 126 2.78 -4.44 3.89
CA SER A 126 1.54 -4.15 3.15
C SER A 126 1.57 -2.77 2.50
N GLY A 127 0.51 -2.41 1.79
CA GLY A 127 0.30 -1.03 1.33
C GLY A 127 -0.01 -0.02 2.45
N ALA A 128 -0.04 -0.44 3.73
CA ALA A 128 -0.38 0.41 4.87
C ALA A 128 -1.70 1.20 4.69
N GLY A 129 -2.64 0.55 4.00
CA GLY A 129 -3.98 1.05 3.74
C GLY A 129 -5.04 0.37 4.62
N PRO A 130 -6.31 0.80 4.51
CA PRO A 130 -7.42 0.15 5.20
C PRO A 130 -7.71 -1.25 4.61
N GLY A 131 -8.77 -1.89 5.12
CA GLY A 131 -9.27 -3.16 4.59
C GLY A 131 -8.36 -4.33 4.92
N LEU A 132 -8.11 -5.21 3.95
CA LEU A 132 -7.33 -6.43 4.19
C LEU A 132 -5.86 -6.15 4.50
N MET A 133 -5.30 -5.02 4.02
CA MET A 133 -3.95 -4.58 4.39
C MET A 133 -3.85 -4.23 5.88
N ASP A 134 -4.89 -3.61 6.43
CA ASP A 134 -4.99 -3.32 7.87
C ASP A 134 -5.18 -4.60 8.68
N ALA A 135 -5.97 -5.56 8.17
CA ALA A 135 -6.19 -6.85 8.82
C ALA A 135 -4.88 -7.61 9.06
N VAL A 136 -4.09 -7.84 7.99
CA VAL A 136 -2.80 -8.55 8.09
C VAL A 136 -1.78 -7.81 8.95
N THR A 137 -1.76 -6.47 8.86
CA THR A 137 -0.87 -5.63 9.67
C THR A 137 -1.19 -5.81 11.16
N LYS A 138 -2.47 -5.79 11.53
CA LYS A 138 -2.91 -6.02 12.90
C LYS A 138 -2.64 -7.45 13.38
N GLY A 139 -2.85 -8.45 12.52
CA GLY A 139 -2.53 -9.84 12.84
C GLY A 139 -1.06 -10.04 13.18
N ALA A 140 -0.17 -9.49 12.35
CA ALA A 140 1.28 -9.53 12.59
C ALA A 140 1.71 -8.76 13.85
N LEU A 141 1.08 -7.62 14.14
CA LEU A 141 1.29 -6.90 15.40
C LEU A 141 0.84 -7.71 16.61
N GLU A 142 -0.29 -8.43 16.52
CA GLU A 142 -0.76 -9.32 17.59
C GLU A 142 0.20 -10.50 17.82
N ALA A 143 0.85 -10.99 16.76
CA ALA A 143 1.94 -11.97 16.88
C ALA A 143 3.24 -11.38 17.49
N GLY A 144 3.28 -10.08 17.77
CA GLY A 144 4.48 -9.40 18.28
C GLY A 144 5.62 -9.34 17.26
N LYS A 145 5.30 -9.40 15.96
CA LYS A 145 6.29 -9.40 14.87
C LYS A 145 6.41 -8.02 14.21
N PRO A 146 7.54 -7.71 13.55
CA PRO A 146 7.71 -6.44 12.86
C PRO A 146 6.72 -6.27 11.71
N VAL A 147 6.30 -5.03 11.48
CA VAL A 147 5.43 -4.65 10.35
C VAL A 147 6.01 -3.47 9.59
N GLY A 148 5.92 -3.54 8.27
CA GLY A 148 6.40 -2.54 7.32
C GLY A 148 5.28 -2.10 6.37
N GLY A 149 5.40 -0.89 5.79
CA GLY A 149 4.34 -0.36 4.94
C GLY A 149 4.78 0.64 3.88
N PHE A 150 4.18 0.54 2.69
CA PHE A 150 4.35 1.53 1.62
C PHE A 150 3.00 2.17 1.29
N LYS A 151 2.72 3.26 1.99
CA LYS A 151 1.48 4.01 1.89
C LYS A 151 1.45 4.86 0.63
N ILE A 152 0.26 5.08 0.06
CA ILE A 152 0.01 6.14 -0.92
C ILE A 152 -1.09 7.09 -0.41
N SER A 153 -1.07 8.34 -0.87
CA SER A 153 -1.96 9.39 -0.37
C SER A 153 -3.41 9.27 -0.84
N LYS A 154 -3.64 8.59 -1.96
CA LYS A 154 -4.99 8.32 -2.49
C LYS A 154 -5.18 6.83 -2.69
N GLU A 155 -6.13 6.26 -1.95
CA GLU A 155 -6.39 4.82 -1.95
C GLU A 155 -7.90 4.56 -1.89
N ALA A 156 -8.37 3.51 -2.58
CA ALA A 156 -9.80 3.18 -2.74
C ALA A 156 -10.69 4.29 -3.34
N GLY A 157 -10.13 5.41 -3.80
CA GLY A 157 -10.87 6.60 -4.26
C GLY A 157 -10.94 7.71 -3.22
N GLU A 158 -10.46 7.46 -2.01
CA GLU A 158 -10.45 8.40 -0.90
C GLU A 158 -9.04 8.95 -0.69
N TRP A 159 -8.98 10.23 -0.35
CA TRP A 159 -7.76 10.86 0.11
C TRP A 159 -7.56 10.50 1.57
N THR A 160 -6.40 9.93 1.91
CA THR A 160 -6.07 9.84 3.32
C THR A 160 -5.76 11.24 3.82
N ALA A 161 -6.61 11.72 4.74
CA ALA A 161 -6.57 13.10 5.25
C ALA A 161 -5.24 13.48 5.91
N THR A 162 -4.36 12.51 6.15
CA THR A 162 -3.04 12.68 6.74
C THR A 162 -2.00 11.85 5.99
N ASN A 163 -0.78 12.38 5.87
CA ASN A 163 0.41 11.58 5.53
C ASN A 163 0.79 10.57 6.63
N PHE A 164 0.06 10.57 7.74
CA PHE A 164 0.26 9.72 8.91
C PHE A 164 -0.62 8.48 8.88
N HIS A 165 -0.06 7.32 9.26
CA HIS A 165 -0.81 6.10 9.53
C HIS A 165 -1.51 6.20 10.90
N PRO A 166 -2.73 5.66 11.07
CA PRO A 166 -3.51 5.84 12.31
C PRO A 166 -2.85 5.29 13.58
N TYR A 167 -2.03 4.23 13.47
CA TYR A 167 -1.41 3.58 14.63
C TYR A 167 0.02 3.06 14.40
N LEU A 168 0.53 3.10 13.17
CA LEU A 168 1.88 2.62 12.92
C LEU A 168 2.87 3.74 13.21
N PRO A 169 4.00 3.46 13.88
CA PRO A 169 5.05 4.45 14.06
C PRO A 169 5.64 4.91 12.71
N LEU A 170 6.13 6.15 12.64
CA LEU A 170 6.73 6.72 11.41
C LEU A 170 7.89 5.90 10.86
N GLN A 171 8.64 5.21 11.72
CA GLN A 171 9.76 4.37 11.31
C GLN A 171 9.33 3.03 10.68
N ASN A 172 8.04 2.70 10.68
CA ASN A 172 7.50 1.45 10.15
C ASN A 172 6.91 1.59 8.74
N TYR A 173 6.75 2.79 8.21
CA TYR A 173 6.19 2.96 6.87
C TYR A 173 6.74 4.19 6.15
N LEU A 174 6.64 4.17 4.83
CA LEU A 174 6.91 5.31 3.97
C LEU A 174 5.61 5.71 3.25
N THR A 175 5.28 7.01 3.26
CA THR A 175 4.21 7.54 2.40
C THR A 175 4.82 7.92 1.07
N CYS A 176 4.66 7.04 0.09
CA CYS A 176 5.14 7.21 -1.26
C CYS A 176 4.31 8.24 -2.01
N ARG A 177 4.98 9.23 -2.62
CA ARG A 177 4.36 10.12 -3.61
C ARG A 177 4.28 9.44 -4.96
N PHE A 178 5.28 8.62 -5.29
CA PHE A 178 5.37 7.95 -6.58
C PHE A 178 4.95 6.49 -6.50
N PHE A 179 3.92 6.14 -7.28
CA PHE A 179 3.44 4.77 -7.34
C PHE A 179 4.54 3.77 -7.78
N SER A 180 5.46 4.18 -8.65
CA SER A 180 6.62 3.37 -9.03
C SER A 180 7.56 3.06 -7.87
N ALA A 181 7.74 3.98 -6.93
CA ALA A 181 8.56 3.75 -5.75
C ALA A 181 7.86 2.79 -4.78
N ARG A 182 6.54 2.96 -4.57
CA ARG A 182 5.71 2.02 -3.78
C ARG A 182 5.80 0.60 -4.32
N LYS A 183 5.61 0.42 -5.64
CA LYS A 183 5.69 -0.88 -6.31
C LYS A 183 7.05 -1.52 -6.11
N HIS A 184 8.11 -0.73 -6.33
CA HIS A 184 9.48 -1.19 -6.10
C HIS A 184 9.72 -1.62 -4.65
N GLY A 185 9.25 -0.85 -3.67
CA GLY A 185 9.35 -1.21 -2.25
C GLY A 185 8.64 -2.52 -1.92
N LEU A 186 7.42 -2.73 -2.44
CA LEU A 186 6.69 -3.98 -2.25
C LEU A 186 7.40 -5.18 -2.90
N VAL A 187 7.95 -5.02 -4.11
CA VAL A 187 8.74 -6.06 -4.76
C VAL A 187 9.98 -6.40 -3.93
N ASP A 188 10.80 -5.39 -3.58
CA ASP A 188 12.06 -5.63 -2.88
C ASP A 188 11.85 -6.22 -1.47
N ALA A 189 10.75 -5.89 -0.80
CA ALA A 189 10.40 -6.44 0.51
C ALA A 189 10.16 -7.97 0.49
N ALA A 190 9.81 -8.55 -0.67
CA ALA A 190 9.59 -9.99 -0.83
C ALA A 190 10.80 -10.75 -1.40
N VAL A 191 11.84 -10.06 -1.88
CA VAL A 191 12.99 -10.70 -2.54
C VAL A 191 13.75 -11.61 -1.58
N ARG A 192 14.15 -12.79 -2.07
CA ARG A 192 15.09 -13.68 -1.38
C ARG A 192 16.49 -13.48 -1.95
N ALA A 193 17.40 -12.98 -1.12
CA ALA A 193 18.82 -12.87 -1.46
C ALA A 193 19.61 -14.12 -1.03
N THR A 194 19.10 -14.86 -0.05
CA THR A 194 19.74 -16.09 0.47
C THR A 194 18.71 -17.20 0.70
N SER A 195 19.16 -18.45 0.79
CA SER A 195 18.30 -19.60 1.15
C SER A 195 17.75 -19.50 2.58
N SER A 196 18.43 -18.76 3.47
CA SER A 196 17.93 -18.49 4.83
C SER A 196 16.80 -17.47 4.88
N ASP A 197 16.60 -16.67 3.84
CA ASP A 197 15.53 -15.67 3.82
C ASP A 197 14.16 -16.35 3.75
N LYS A 198 13.29 -16.01 4.70
CA LYS A 198 11.89 -16.43 4.75
C LYS A 198 11.00 -15.27 4.31
N THR A 199 10.58 -15.29 3.05
CA THR A 199 9.74 -14.25 2.42
C THR A 199 8.63 -14.89 1.60
N ALA A 200 7.50 -14.22 1.46
CA ALA A 200 6.42 -14.72 0.62
C ALA A 200 5.63 -13.56 0.04
N VAL A 201 4.85 -13.82 -0.98
CA VAL A 201 3.84 -12.90 -1.48
C VAL A 201 2.48 -13.55 -1.28
N VAL A 202 1.54 -12.81 -0.70
CA VAL A 202 0.20 -13.29 -0.42
C VAL A 202 -0.80 -12.31 -1.02
N ALA A 203 -1.44 -12.72 -2.11
CA ALA A 203 -2.51 -11.98 -2.75
C ALA A 203 -3.87 -12.40 -2.16
N LEU A 204 -4.42 -11.53 -1.31
CA LEU A 204 -5.76 -11.64 -0.73
C LEU A 204 -6.81 -11.05 -1.68
N PRO A 205 -8.10 -11.41 -1.52
CA PRO A 205 -9.20 -10.86 -2.30
C PRO A 205 -9.15 -9.34 -2.47
N GLY A 206 -9.14 -8.90 -3.73
CA GLY A 206 -8.68 -7.57 -4.10
C GLY A 206 -9.21 -7.07 -5.43
N GLY A 207 -9.07 -5.77 -5.65
CA GLY A 207 -9.46 -5.10 -6.90
C GLY A 207 -8.26 -4.83 -7.81
N ILE A 208 -8.41 -3.84 -8.69
CA ILE A 208 -7.37 -3.45 -9.68
C ILE A 208 -6.00 -3.25 -9.05
N GLY A 209 -5.90 -2.56 -7.90
CA GLY A 209 -4.60 -2.32 -7.26
C GLY A 209 -3.91 -3.62 -6.81
N THR A 210 -4.68 -4.55 -6.23
CA THR A 210 -4.17 -5.86 -5.84
C THR A 210 -3.73 -6.67 -7.06
N LEU A 211 -4.52 -6.66 -8.14
CA LEU A 211 -4.17 -7.36 -9.37
C LEU A 211 -2.93 -6.77 -10.05
N ASP A 212 -2.81 -5.43 -10.06
CA ASP A 212 -1.65 -4.72 -10.61
C ASP A 212 -0.35 -5.11 -9.88
N GLU A 213 -0.35 -5.10 -8.55
CA GLU A 213 0.80 -5.52 -7.73
C GLU A 213 1.07 -7.03 -7.87
N ALA A 214 0.02 -7.87 -7.90
CA ALA A 214 0.16 -9.31 -8.04
C ALA A 214 0.77 -9.70 -9.40
N PHE A 215 0.23 -9.19 -10.51
CA PHE A 215 0.73 -9.51 -11.85
C PHE A 215 2.11 -8.90 -12.13
N GLU A 216 2.47 -7.76 -11.52
CA GLU A 216 3.84 -7.25 -11.61
C GLU A 216 4.84 -8.22 -10.98
N ILE A 217 4.56 -8.72 -9.78
CA ILE A 217 5.44 -9.69 -9.10
C ILE A 217 5.50 -11.00 -9.88
N LEU A 218 4.37 -11.51 -10.37
CA LEU A 218 4.33 -12.74 -11.18
C LEU A 218 5.15 -12.60 -12.45
N ALA A 219 5.05 -11.46 -13.15
CA ALA A 219 5.88 -11.19 -14.31
C ALA A 219 7.37 -11.15 -13.96
N LEU A 220 7.75 -10.61 -12.80
CA LEU A 220 9.14 -10.62 -12.35
C LEU A 220 9.66 -12.03 -12.02
N ILE A 221 8.81 -12.91 -11.45
CA ILE A 221 9.14 -14.31 -11.21
C ILE A 221 9.28 -15.05 -12.54
N GLN A 222 8.30 -14.89 -13.44
CA GLN A 222 8.30 -15.47 -14.78
C GLN A 222 9.56 -15.09 -15.58
N LEU A 223 9.97 -13.83 -15.50
CA LEU A 223 11.17 -13.30 -16.17
C LEU A 223 12.47 -13.62 -15.42
N GLU A 224 12.41 -14.39 -14.33
CA GLU A 224 13.55 -14.75 -13.48
C GLU A 224 14.31 -13.53 -12.93
N ARG A 225 13.63 -12.38 -12.81
CA ARG A 225 14.20 -11.15 -12.22
C ARG A 225 14.22 -11.23 -10.70
N ILE A 226 13.27 -11.96 -10.13
CA ILE A 226 13.26 -12.38 -8.72
C ILE A 226 13.00 -13.89 -8.70
N GLY A 227 13.48 -14.60 -7.68
CA GLY A 227 13.19 -16.02 -7.53
C GLY A 227 14.09 -17.00 -8.30
N SER A 228 15.00 -16.51 -9.15
CA SER A 228 15.81 -17.38 -10.03
C SER A 228 16.82 -18.26 -9.32
N LEU A 229 17.53 -17.73 -8.32
CA LEU A 229 18.43 -18.50 -7.46
C LEU A 229 17.72 -19.02 -6.19
N HIS A 230 16.81 -18.22 -5.66
CA HIS A 230 16.07 -18.49 -4.42
C HIS A 230 14.59 -18.23 -4.65
N PRO A 231 13.78 -19.26 -4.95
CA PRO A 231 12.38 -19.10 -5.35
C PRO A 231 11.56 -18.33 -4.30
N VAL A 232 10.73 -17.39 -4.74
CA VAL A 232 9.85 -16.62 -3.85
C VAL A 232 8.46 -17.27 -3.88
N PRO A 233 7.96 -17.84 -2.78
CA PRO A 233 6.62 -18.44 -2.77
C PRO A 233 5.56 -17.34 -2.94
N PHE A 234 4.69 -17.53 -3.94
CA PHE A 234 3.54 -16.66 -4.20
C PHE A 234 2.25 -17.43 -3.93
N LEU A 235 1.39 -16.89 -3.06
CA LEU A 235 0.12 -17.48 -2.68
C LEU A 235 -1.03 -16.61 -3.16
N LEU A 236 -2.01 -17.21 -3.83
CA LEU A 236 -3.27 -16.58 -4.22
C LEU A 236 -4.39 -17.13 -3.34
N MET A 237 -4.92 -16.29 -2.45
CA MET A 237 -5.99 -16.68 -1.52
C MET A 237 -7.35 -16.61 -2.21
N ASN A 238 -7.85 -17.76 -2.65
CA ASN A 238 -9.12 -17.92 -3.36
C ASN A 238 -10.30 -18.14 -2.40
N TYR A 239 -10.42 -17.30 -1.37
CA TYR A 239 -11.53 -17.39 -0.41
C TYR A 239 -12.87 -17.29 -1.14
N ASP A 240 -13.79 -18.21 -0.84
CA ASP A 240 -15.13 -18.27 -1.43
C ASP A 240 -15.11 -18.22 -2.97
N SER A 241 -14.08 -18.79 -3.60
CA SER A 241 -13.91 -18.79 -5.06
C SER A 241 -13.78 -17.39 -5.69
N PHE A 242 -13.29 -16.40 -4.92
CA PHE A 242 -13.16 -15.00 -5.36
C PHE A 242 -12.38 -14.85 -6.68
N TYR A 243 -11.33 -15.62 -6.87
CA TYR A 243 -10.45 -15.59 -8.05
C TYR A 243 -10.79 -16.64 -9.11
N SER A 244 -11.82 -17.48 -8.93
CA SER A 244 -12.11 -18.58 -9.87
C SER A 244 -12.30 -18.08 -11.32
N LYS A 245 -12.99 -16.96 -11.53
CA LYS A 245 -13.13 -16.38 -12.88
C LYS A 245 -11.84 -15.81 -13.46
N LEU A 246 -10.93 -15.33 -12.61
CA LEU A 246 -9.62 -14.87 -13.05
C LEU A 246 -8.76 -16.07 -13.47
N LEU A 247 -8.82 -17.15 -12.70
CA LEU A 247 -8.12 -18.40 -13.01
C LEU A 247 -8.63 -18.98 -14.33
N GLU A 248 -9.96 -19.06 -14.53
CA GLU A 248 -10.56 -19.45 -15.81
C GLU A 248 -10.07 -18.58 -16.98
N PHE A 249 -9.99 -17.26 -16.79
CA PHE A 249 -9.47 -16.36 -17.82
C PHE A 249 -7.99 -16.61 -18.15
N VAL A 250 -7.17 -16.93 -17.15
CA VAL A 250 -5.76 -17.29 -17.34
C VAL A 250 -5.64 -18.62 -18.09
N ASP A 251 -6.50 -19.60 -17.79
CA ASP A 251 -6.55 -20.87 -18.51
C ASP A 251 -6.93 -20.67 -20.00
N ASP A 252 -7.84 -19.73 -20.28
CA ASP A 252 -8.18 -19.34 -21.65
C ASP A 252 -6.99 -18.69 -22.37
N CYS A 253 -6.15 -17.94 -21.66
CA CYS A 253 -4.92 -17.36 -22.22
C CYS A 253 -3.92 -18.44 -22.66
N GLU A 254 -3.81 -19.56 -21.91
CA GLU A 254 -3.03 -20.72 -22.37
C GLU A 254 -3.62 -21.30 -23.66
N SER A 255 -4.95 -21.42 -23.72
CA SER A 255 -5.66 -21.93 -24.90
C SER A 255 -5.51 -21.03 -26.13
N TRP A 256 -5.36 -19.71 -25.93
CA TRP A 256 -5.09 -18.73 -26.99
C TRP A 256 -3.62 -18.63 -27.37
N GLY A 257 -2.72 -19.31 -26.65
CA GLY A 257 -1.28 -19.29 -26.89
C GLY A 257 -0.59 -18.00 -26.46
N THR A 258 -1.21 -17.21 -25.56
CA THR A 258 -0.56 -16.02 -24.96
C THR A 258 0.29 -16.38 -23.75
N VAL A 259 0.13 -17.59 -23.21
CA VAL A 259 0.96 -18.18 -22.16
C VAL A 259 1.18 -19.67 -22.45
N SER A 260 2.32 -20.22 -22.04
CA SER A 260 2.61 -21.64 -22.25
C SER A 260 1.81 -22.49 -21.28
N ASN A 261 1.48 -23.73 -21.66
CA ASN A 261 0.70 -24.61 -20.79
C ASN A 261 1.41 -24.87 -19.45
N GLY A 262 0.69 -24.62 -18.35
CA GLY A 262 1.20 -24.79 -16.99
C GLY A 262 2.18 -23.70 -16.53
N GLU A 263 2.50 -22.72 -17.37
CA GLU A 263 3.44 -21.65 -17.05
C GLU A 263 2.92 -20.81 -15.89
N VAL A 264 1.70 -20.28 -15.97
CA VAL A 264 1.14 -19.44 -14.91
C VAL A 264 0.82 -20.25 -13.66
N ALA A 265 0.30 -21.48 -13.84
CA ALA A 265 0.00 -22.38 -12.73
C ALA A 265 1.24 -22.72 -11.89
N SER A 266 2.44 -22.66 -12.48
CA SER A 266 3.70 -22.86 -11.76
C SER A 266 4.19 -21.65 -10.95
N LEU A 267 3.66 -20.45 -11.24
CA LEU A 267 4.12 -19.21 -10.61
C LEU A 267 3.51 -18.95 -9.23
N TRP A 268 2.36 -19.55 -8.93
CA TRP A 268 1.66 -19.36 -7.65
C TRP A 268 1.10 -20.65 -7.07
N LYS A 269 0.82 -20.62 -5.78
CA LYS A 269 -0.02 -21.60 -5.10
C LYS A 269 -1.40 -20.98 -4.85
N VAL A 270 -2.44 -21.57 -5.43
CA VAL A 270 -3.83 -21.20 -5.10
C VAL A 270 -4.23 -21.90 -3.80
N CYS A 271 -4.73 -21.13 -2.83
CA CYS A 271 -5.18 -21.63 -1.53
C CYS A 271 -6.61 -21.18 -1.25
N ASN A 272 -7.51 -22.09 -0.91
CA ASN A 272 -8.89 -21.77 -0.55
C ASN A 272 -9.05 -21.46 0.94
N THR A 273 -8.07 -21.83 1.77
CA THR A 273 -8.08 -21.66 3.22
C THR A 273 -6.73 -21.20 3.77
N ASN A 274 -6.71 -20.64 4.98
CA ASN A 274 -5.46 -20.29 5.67
C ASN A 274 -4.60 -21.53 5.95
N ALA A 275 -5.24 -22.65 6.30
CA ALA A 275 -4.55 -23.91 6.57
C ALA A 275 -3.75 -24.38 5.35
N GLU A 276 -4.34 -24.32 4.14
CA GLU A 276 -3.63 -24.65 2.89
C GLU A 276 -2.41 -23.75 2.67
N ALA A 277 -2.54 -22.45 2.95
CA ALA A 277 -1.44 -21.50 2.83
C ALA A 277 -0.30 -21.79 3.81
N LEU A 278 -0.63 -22.09 5.07
CA LEU A 278 0.35 -22.42 6.10
C LEU A 278 1.08 -23.73 5.80
N THR A 279 0.35 -24.78 5.46
CA THR A 279 0.93 -26.07 5.07
C THR A 279 1.88 -25.91 3.89
N TYR A 280 1.48 -25.16 2.86
CA TYR A 280 2.35 -24.90 1.72
C TYR A 280 3.65 -24.18 2.13
N LEU A 281 3.56 -23.14 2.96
CA LEU A 281 4.75 -22.41 3.42
C LEU A 281 5.66 -23.27 4.32
N GLU A 282 5.09 -24.10 5.19
CA GLU A 282 5.83 -25.07 6.00
C GLU A 282 6.61 -26.05 5.11
N GLU A 283 5.93 -26.68 4.15
CA GLU A 283 6.53 -27.64 3.22
C GLU A 283 7.61 -26.98 2.36
N PHE A 284 7.32 -25.80 1.79
CA PHE A 284 8.25 -25.04 0.97
C PHE A 284 9.58 -24.80 1.71
N TYR A 285 9.49 -24.40 2.98
CA TYR A 285 10.68 -24.06 3.77
C TYR A 285 11.33 -25.23 4.52
N ALA A 286 10.61 -26.32 4.73
CA ALA A 286 11.19 -27.56 5.23
C ALA A 286 12.02 -28.27 4.14
N GLY A 287 11.53 -28.29 2.89
CA GLY A 287 12.21 -28.91 1.75
C GLY A 287 13.58 -28.29 1.46
N GLU A 288 13.71 -26.97 1.62
CA GLU A 288 15.01 -26.29 1.47
C GLU A 288 15.99 -26.62 2.58
N ALA A 289 15.51 -26.86 3.81
CA ALA A 289 16.38 -27.24 4.92
C ALA A 289 17.04 -28.60 4.67
N SER A 290 16.33 -29.55 4.03
CA SER A 290 16.88 -30.86 3.67
C SER A 290 17.90 -30.83 2.54
N CYS A 291 17.75 -29.96 1.54
CA CYS A 291 18.67 -29.88 0.40
C CYS A 291 20.04 -29.29 0.77
N ASN A 292 20.14 -28.50 1.85
CA ASN A 292 21.41 -27.90 2.30
C ASN A 292 22.33 -28.87 3.07
N PHE A 293 21.90 -30.13 3.31
CA PHE A 293 22.69 -31.18 3.96
C PHE A 293 23.10 -32.32 3.01
N SER A 294 22.89 -32.17 1.70
CA SER A 294 23.19 -33.17 0.67
C SER A 294 24.43 -32.81 -0.15
#